data_AF-A0A496ZJV1-F1
#
_entry.id   AF-A0A496ZJV1-F1
#
_cell.length_a   1.000
_cell.length_b   1.000
_cell.length_c   1.000
_cell.angle_alpha   90.00
_cell.angle_beta   90.00
_cell.angle_gamma   90.00
#
_symmetry.space_group_name_H-M   'P 1'
#
loop_
_entity.id
_entity.type
_entity.pdbx_description
1 polymer ?
#
loop_
_entity_poly.entity_id
_entity_poly.type
_entity_poly.pdbx_seq_one_letter_code
_entity_poly.pdbx_strand_id
1 'polypeptide(L)'
;MTNEELIIERLDRIEKQLTPISQTANGIKDLREDLIPLSGQAFRLIARELEDVESSFQLEDLMGLLKRTLRSVKHIIFAMEQLENIVDLVATIEPLLKSAVPQMINYLDDLEQKGVLRIINATLDIRAKVATAYTAEDIDQIGDGAVALLGLTKKLSDAQSIEFLEKLSNLPSQIDLASAKPVGPIGMLGALSSKEARQGLGVLMELTKAMGSLNNGGRSSKSDQPEIIA
;
A
#
# COMPACT_ATOMS: atom_id res chain seq x y z
N MET A 1 -45.39 38.52 4.41
CA MET A 1 -44.31 39.51 4.33
C MET A 1 -44.29 40.06 2.92
N THR A 2 -44.47 41.37 2.77
CA THR A 2 -44.45 42.05 1.47
C THR A 2 -43.00 42.27 1.02
N ASN A 3 -42.76 42.38 -0.28
CA ASN A 3 -41.40 42.54 -0.84
C ASN A 3 -40.65 43.74 -0.26
N GLU A 4 -41.37 44.77 0.19
CA GLU A 4 -40.80 45.97 0.82
C GLU A 4 -40.18 45.66 2.19
N GLU A 5 -40.82 44.82 3.00
CA GLU A 5 -40.29 44.39 4.31
C GLU A 5 -38.99 43.59 4.14
N LEU A 6 -38.93 42.73 3.12
CA LEU A 6 -37.74 41.94 2.76
C LEU A 6 -36.59 42.81 2.25
N ILE A 7 -36.89 43.91 1.54
CA ILE A 7 -35.87 44.86 1.07
C ILE A 7 -35.30 45.65 2.25
N ILE A 8 -36.15 46.12 3.16
CA ILE A 8 -35.72 46.86 4.36
C ILE A 8 -34.88 45.96 5.26
N GLU A 9 -35.29 44.70 5.48
CA GLU A 9 -34.51 43.75 6.28
C GLU A 9 -33.13 43.46 5.66
N ARG A 10 -33.05 43.35 4.32
CA ARG A 10 -31.77 43.19 3.63
C ARG A 10 -30.90 44.44 3.70
N LEU A 11 -31.50 45.63 3.60
CA LEU A 11 -30.78 46.90 3.78
C LEU A 11 -30.20 47.00 5.19
N ASP A 12 -31.01 46.73 6.22
CA ASP A 12 -30.57 46.73 7.62
C ASP A 12 -29.46 45.71 7.89
N ARG A 13 -29.52 44.56 7.22
CA ARG A 13 -28.48 43.52 7.35
C ARG A 13 -27.18 43.94 6.68
N ILE A 14 -27.25 44.58 5.51
CA ILE A 14 -26.10 45.13 4.79
C ILE A 14 -25.51 46.31 5.57
N GLU A 15 -26.32 47.17 6.16
CA GLU A 15 -25.89 48.30 7.00
C GLU A 15 -25.18 47.82 8.28
N LYS A 16 -25.74 46.80 8.96
CA LYS A 16 -25.08 46.14 10.09
C LYS A 16 -23.74 45.50 9.72
N GLN A 17 -23.61 44.98 8.50
CA GLN A 17 -22.35 44.42 7.98
C GLN A 17 -21.36 45.50 7.49
N LEU A 18 -21.83 46.67 7.06
CA LEU A 18 -21.02 47.83 6.65
C LEU A 18 -20.55 48.70 7.83
N THR A 19 -21.24 48.64 8.96
CA THR A 19 -20.87 49.39 10.19
C THR A 19 -19.43 49.09 10.64
N PRO A 20 -18.94 47.84 10.74
CA PRO A 20 -17.55 47.56 11.08
C PRO A 20 -16.55 48.00 9.99
N ILE A 21 -16.96 48.03 8.73
CA ILE A 21 -16.12 48.53 7.61
C ILE A 21 -15.96 50.06 7.72
N SER A 22 -17.04 50.78 8.05
CA SER A 22 -17.01 52.22 8.32
C SER A 22 -16.17 52.56 9.56
N GLN A 23 -16.27 51.76 10.62
CA GLN A 23 -15.42 51.89 11.81
C GLN A 23 -13.94 51.65 11.49
N THR A 24 -13.63 50.70 10.62
CA THR A 24 -12.25 50.46 10.15
C THR A 24 -11.74 51.63 9.29
N ALA A 25 -12.59 52.21 8.43
CA ALA A 25 -12.24 53.39 7.64
C ALA A 25 -12.01 54.63 8.51
N ASN A 26 -12.79 54.81 9.58
CA ASN A 26 -12.56 55.85 10.58
C ASN A 26 -11.27 55.60 11.36
N GLY A 27 -10.97 54.35 11.73
CA GLY A 27 -9.68 54.00 12.36
C GLY A 27 -8.46 54.34 11.49
N ILE A 28 -8.55 54.19 10.16
CA ILE A 28 -7.49 54.64 9.23
C ILE A 28 -7.38 56.16 9.18
N LYS A 29 -8.51 56.87 9.25
CA LYS A 29 -8.55 58.33 9.27
C LYS A 29 -7.98 58.90 10.57
N ASP A 30 -8.29 58.29 11.70
CA ASP A 30 -7.77 58.64 13.03
C ASP A 30 -6.27 58.30 13.10
N LEU A 31 -5.85 57.12 12.60
CA LEU A 31 -4.43 56.77 12.47
C LEU A 31 -3.67 57.79 11.61
N ARG A 32 -4.30 58.30 10.54
CA ARG A 32 -3.73 59.35 9.69
C ARG A 32 -3.65 60.69 10.44
N GLU A 33 -4.69 61.08 11.17
CA GLU A 33 -4.70 62.31 11.99
C GLU A 33 -3.69 62.25 13.14
N ASP A 34 -3.48 61.08 13.75
CA ASP A 34 -2.50 60.83 14.80
C ASP A 34 -1.07 60.71 14.25
N LEU A 35 -0.90 60.20 13.03
CA LEU A 35 0.40 60.12 12.34
C LEU A 35 0.92 61.47 11.85
N ILE A 36 0.03 62.41 11.49
CA ILE A 36 0.40 63.74 10.99
C ILE A 36 1.32 64.50 11.97
N PRO A 37 0.98 64.64 13.28
CA PRO A 37 1.87 65.30 14.26
C PRO A 37 3.02 64.41 14.74
N LEU A 38 2.87 63.08 14.70
CA LEU A 38 3.91 62.14 15.12
C LEU A 38 5.07 62.06 14.12
N SER A 39 4.85 62.40 12.86
CA SER A 39 5.86 62.31 11.79
C SER A 39 7.17 63.03 12.12
N GLY A 40 7.11 64.24 12.69
CA GLY A 40 8.30 65.02 13.04
C GLY A 40 8.99 64.57 14.34
N GLN A 41 8.27 63.95 15.28
CA GLN A 41 8.83 63.50 16.56
C GLN A 41 9.34 62.05 16.46
N ALA A 42 8.59 61.16 15.82
CA ALA A 42 9.01 59.80 15.52
C ALA A 42 10.25 59.75 14.62
N PHE A 43 10.36 60.64 13.63
CA PHE A 43 11.56 60.72 12.79
C PHE A 43 12.82 61.10 13.58
N ARG A 44 12.69 61.99 14.57
CA ARG A 44 13.79 62.37 15.47
C ARG A 44 14.13 61.28 16.47
N LEU A 45 13.13 60.55 16.96
CA LEU A 45 13.33 59.41 17.86
C LEU A 45 14.02 58.25 17.15
N ILE A 46 13.59 57.93 15.93
CA ILE A 46 14.23 56.95 15.05
C ILE A 46 15.66 57.39 14.71
N ALA A 47 15.89 58.66 14.36
CA ALA A 47 17.24 59.16 14.09
C ALA A 47 18.17 59.04 15.31
N ARG A 48 17.66 59.29 16.52
CA ARG A 48 18.42 59.16 17.77
C ARG A 48 18.67 57.70 18.16
N GLU A 49 17.68 56.82 18.01
CA GLU A 49 17.86 55.40 18.32
C GLU A 49 18.78 54.71 17.30
N LEU A 50 18.75 55.16 16.04
CA LEU A 50 19.68 54.72 14.99
C LEU A 50 21.11 55.24 15.20
N GLU A 51 21.30 56.34 15.93
CA GLU A 51 22.62 56.85 16.35
C GLU A 51 23.29 55.91 17.37
N ASP A 52 22.48 55.20 18.19
CA ASP A 52 22.95 54.19 19.14
C ASP A 52 23.17 52.80 18.51
N VAL A 53 22.63 52.51 17.32
CA VAL A 53 22.83 51.25 16.57
C VAL A 53 24.11 51.32 15.71
N GLU A 54 25.24 51.17 16.40
CA GLU A 54 26.58 50.81 15.87
C GLU A 54 26.97 51.35 14.47
N SER A 55 27.45 52.59 14.40
CA SER A 55 28.34 53.26 13.39
C SER A 55 28.14 53.06 11.88
N SER A 56 27.22 52.20 11.44
CA SER A 56 27.17 51.65 10.07
C SER A 56 25.84 51.94 9.39
N PHE A 57 24.84 52.39 10.14
CA PHE A 57 23.48 52.57 9.65
C PHE A 57 23.26 54.03 9.24
N GLN A 58 23.29 54.30 7.94
CA GLN A 58 23.04 55.64 7.41
C GLN A 58 21.55 55.86 7.11
N LEU A 59 21.08 57.10 7.20
CA LEU A 59 19.71 57.45 6.82
C LEU A 59 19.42 57.10 5.35
N GLU A 60 20.45 57.17 4.50
CA GLU A 60 20.44 56.72 3.11
C GLU A 60 20.14 55.22 2.98
N ASP A 61 20.62 54.37 3.89
CA ASP A 61 20.36 52.94 3.89
C ASP A 61 18.91 52.64 4.26
N LEU A 62 18.34 53.38 5.22
CA LEU A 62 16.92 53.30 5.55
C LEU A 62 16.04 53.68 4.35
N MET A 63 16.40 54.76 3.64
CA MET A 63 15.72 55.16 2.41
C MET A 63 15.92 54.14 1.28
N GLY A 64 17.08 53.49 1.21
CA GLY A 64 17.37 52.39 0.30
C GLY A 64 16.51 51.17 0.57
N LEU A 65 16.39 50.77 1.84
CA LEU A 65 15.50 49.68 2.29
C LEU A 65 14.05 50.02 1.98
N LEU A 66 13.58 51.23 2.28
CA LEU A 66 12.22 51.66 1.96
C LEU A 66 11.93 51.57 0.46
N LYS A 67 12.85 52.08 -0.38
CA LYS A 67 12.74 51.97 -1.84
C LYS A 67 12.76 50.51 -2.32
N ARG A 68 13.58 49.65 -1.70
CA ARG A 68 13.67 48.23 -2.03
C ARG A 68 12.41 47.47 -1.63
N THR A 69 11.84 47.77 -0.48
CA THR A 69 10.55 47.26 -0.02
C THR A 69 9.43 47.71 -0.96
N LEU A 70 9.34 49.01 -1.29
CA LEU A 70 8.37 49.54 -2.25
C LEU A 70 8.50 48.89 -3.64
N ARG A 71 9.72 48.61 -4.09
CA ARG A 71 9.97 47.85 -5.33
C ARG A 71 9.56 46.38 -5.21
N SER A 72 9.72 45.80 -4.02
CA SER A 72 9.34 44.41 -3.70
C SER A 72 7.84 44.24 -3.43
N VAL A 73 7.07 45.31 -3.23
CA VAL A 73 5.60 45.24 -3.07
C VAL A 73 4.97 44.47 -4.22
N LYS A 74 5.47 44.63 -5.45
CA LYS A 74 4.99 43.84 -6.60
C LYS A 74 5.18 42.33 -6.42
N HIS A 75 6.27 41.91 -5.77
CA HIS A 75 6.56 40.50 -5.51
C HIS A 75 5.68 39.98 -4.36
N ILE A 76 5.39 40.82 -3.37
CA ILE A 76 4.46 40.50 -2.28
C ILE A 76 3.04 40.35 -2.82
N ILE A 77 2.58 41.27 -3.66
CA ILE A 77 1.28 41.19 -4.34
C ILE A 77 1.20 39.91 -5.15
N PHE A 78 2.21 39.63 -5.98
CA PHE A 78 2.28 38.39 -6.75
C PHE A 78 2.21 37.14 -5.85
N ALA A 79 2.93 37.13 -4.72
CA ALA A 79 2.87 36.01 -3.78
C ALA A 79 1.47 35.86 -3.16
N MET A 80 0.79 36.97 -2.84
CA MET A 80 -0.58 36.94 -2.33
C MET A 80 -1.56 36.41 -3.40
N GLU A 81 -1.41 36.80 -4.66
CA GLU A 81 -2.18 36.24 -5.79
C GLU A 81 -1.92 34.72 -5.97
N GLN A 82 -0.68 34.26 -5.76
CA GLN A 82 -0.39 32.82 -5.78
C GLN A 82 -1.02 32.08 -4.60
N LEU A 83 -1.08 32.69 -3.41
CA LEU A 83 -1.78 32.11 -2.26
C LEU A 83 -3.29 32.01 -2.53
N GLU A 84 -3.89 33.00 -3.20
CA GLU A 84 -5.29 32.94 -3.64
C GLU A 84 -5.53 31.75 -4.58
N ASN A 85 -4.66 31.54 -5.57
CA ASN A 85 -4.73 30.37 -6.45
C ASN A 85 -4.60 29.03 -5.69
N ILE A 86 -3.76 28.97 -4.65
CA ILE A 86 -3.61 27.78 -3.80
C ILE A 86 -4.87 27.55 -2.96
N VAL A 87 -5.44 28.62 -2.41
CA VAL A 87 -6.71 28.55 -1.65
C VAL A 87 -7.83 28.05 -2.55
N ASP A 88 -7.92 28.53 -3.79
CA ASP A 88 -8.90 28.05 -4.78
C ASP A 88 -8.69 26.58 -5.13
N LEU A 89 -7.44 26.14 -5.29
CA LEU A 89 -7.10 24.73 -5.50
C LEU A 89 -7.52 23.87 -4.30
N VAL A 90 -7.22 24.32 -3.08
CA VAL A 90 -7.61 23.63 -1.84
C VAL A 90 -9.12 23.59 -1.71
N ALA A 91 -9.83 24.69 -1.96
CA ALA A 91 -11.30 24.74 -1.94
C ALA A 91 -11.92 23.81 -3.00
N THR A 92 -11.27 23.65 -4.15
CA THR A 92 -11.69 22.72 -5.21
C THR A 92 -11.48 21.25 -4.80
N ILE A 93 -10.37 20.95 -4.13
CA ILE A 93 -10.01 19.58 -3.71
C ILE A 93 -10.66 19.20 -2.37
N GLU A 94 -11.01 20.17 -1.52
CA GLU A 94 -11.57 19.95 -0.19
C GLU A 94 -12.79 19.02 -0.18
N PRO A 95 -13.80 19.17 -1.06
CA PRO A 95 -14.92 18.23 -1.14
C PRO A 95 -14.48 16.81 -1.50
N LEU A 96 -13.50 16.66 -2.40
CA LEU A 96 -12.95 15.37 -2.79
C LEU A 96 -12.22 14.72 -1.61
N LEU A 97 -11.41 15.47 -0.86
CA LEU A 97 -10.73 14.96 0.34
C LEU A 97 -11.73 14.60 1.44
N LYS A 98 -12.73 15.44 1.69
CA LYS A 98 -13.81 15.16 2.66
C LYS A 98 -14.59 13.88 2.33
N SER A 99 -14.66 13.51 1.06
CA SER A 99 -15.29 12.25 0.61
C SER A 99 -14.31 11.06 0.57
N ALA A 100 -13.10 11.27 0.06
CA ALA A 100 -12.11 10.22 -0.20
C ALA A 100 -11.38 9.77 1.07
N VAL A 101 -11.07 10.68 1.99
CA VAL A 101 -10.36 10.35 3.23
C VAL A 101 -11.18 9.38 4.08
N PRO A 102 -12.48 9.61 4.37
CA PRO A 102 -13.28 8.63 5.10
C PRO A 102 -13.42 7.29 4.37
N GLN A 103 -13.56 7.29 3.05
CA GLN A 103 -13.63 6.05 2.26
C GLN A 103 -12.32 5.26 2.34
N MET A 104 -11.18 5.95 2.26
CA MET A 104 -9.87 5.33 2.41
C MET A 104 -9.67 4.78 3.83
N ILE A 105 -10.07 5.52 4.86
CA ILE A 105 -10.04 5.05 6.25
C ILE A 105 -10.90 3.79 6.39
N ASN A 106 -12.15 3.81 5.95
CA ASN A 106 -13.04 2.65 6.04
C ASN A 106 -12.49 1.44 5.26
N TYR A 107 -11.89 1.68 4.09
CA TYR A 107 -11.25 0.62 3.30
C TYR A 107 -10.04 0.02 4.02
N LEU A 108 -9.17 0.87 4.58
CA LEU A 108 -8.02 0.41 5.36
C LEU A 108 -8.44 -0.30 6.64
N ASP A 109 -9.48 0.17 7.33
CA ASP A 109 -10.09 -0.49 8.49
C ASP A 109 -10.64 -1.88 8.12
N ASP A 110 -11.36 -2.00 6.99
CA ASP A 110 -11.85 -3.29 6.50
C ASP A 110 -10.70 -4.25 6.18
N LEU A 111 -9.63 -3.75 5.55
CA LEU A 111 -8.42 -4.53 5.30
C LEU A 111 -7.71 -4.94 6.60
N GLU A 112 -7.69 -4.08 7.61
CA GLU A 112 -7.12 -4.38 8.92
C GLU A 112 -7.96 -5.43 9.66
N GLN A 113 -9.29 -5.28 9.66
CA GLN A 113 -10.23 -6.22 10.30
C GLN A 113 -10.16 -7.61 9.65
N LYS A 114 -10.04 -7.66 8.33
CA LYS A 114 -9.80 -8.91 7.58
C LYS A 114 -8.37 -9.45 7.75
N GLY A 115 -7.49 -8.72 8.43
CA GLY A 115 -6.11 -9.12 8.67
C GLY A 115 -5.20 -9.03 7.45
N VAL A 116 -5.66 -8.43 6.35
CA VAL A 116 -4.92 -8.34 5.09
C VAL A 116 -3.63 -7.55 5.27
N LEU A 117 -3.67 -6.42 5.98
CA LEU A 117 -2.47 -5.61 6.27
C LEU A 117 -1.45 -6.41 7.10
N ARG A 118 -1.91 -7.25 8.03
CA ARG A 118 -1.05 -8.11 8.84
C ARG A 118 -0.35 -9.17 7.99
N ILE A 119 -1.07 -9.76 7.04
CA ILE A 119 -0.51 -10.73 6.08
C ILE A 119 0.52 -10.07 5.17
N ILE A 120 0.24 -8.86 4.66
CA ILE A 120 1.19 -8.11 3.83
C ILE A 120 2.47 -7.83 4.61
N ASN A 121 2.37 -7.30 5.83
CA ASN A 121 3.53 -7.03 6.68
C ASN A 121 4.32 -8.30 7.02
N ALA A 122 3.64 -9.38 7.38
CA ALA A 122 4.29 -10.66 7.64
C ALA A 122 5.01 -11.20 6.39
N THR A 123 4.40 -11.04 5.21
CA THR A 123 5.01 -11.45 3.94
C THR A 123 6.24 -10.61 3.62
N LEU A 124 6.19 -9.29 3.83
CA LEU A 124 7.35 -8.41 3.67
C LEU A 124 8.48 -8.77 4.63
N ASP A 125 8.17 -9.09 5.89
CA ASP A 125 9.15 -9.52 6.89
C ASP A 125 9.79 -10.87 6.53
N ILE A 126 8.99 -11.84 6.05
CA ILE A 126 9.50 -13.10 5.49
C ILE A 126 10.44 -12.82 4.33
N ARG A 127 10.06 -11.95 3.38
CA ARG A 127 10.91 -11.59 2.23
C ARG A 127 12.22 -10.92 2.68
N ALA A 128 12.17 -10.05 3.68
CA ALA A 128 13.38 -9.43 4.24
C ALA A 128 14.31 -10.45 4.92
N LYS A 129 13.75 -11.37 5.72
CA LYS A 129 14.50 -12.46 6.35
C LYS A 129 15.12 -13.40 5.32
N VAL A 130 14.36 -13.75 4.29
CA VAL A 130 14.83 -14.60 3.18
C VAL A 130 15.96 -13.91 2.42
N ALA A 131 15.80 -12.63 2.07
CA ALA A 131 16.83 -11.85 1.38
C ALA A 131 18.11 -11.64 2.21
N THR A 132 18.02 -11.69 3.54
CA THR A 132 19.18 -11.58 4.45
C THR A 132 19.89 -12.92 4.65
N ALA A 133 19.14 -14.01 4.65
CA ALA A 133 19.66 -15.35 4.93
C ALA A 133 20.14 -16.10 3.68
N TYR A 134 19.63 -15.75 2.51
CA TYR A 134 19.83 -16.50 1.26
C TYR A 134 20.23 -15.56 0.12
N THR A 135 21.04 -16.07 -0.81
CA THR A 135 21.41 -15.33 -2.02
C THR A 135 20.26 -15.34 -3.03
N ALA A 136 20.32 -14.51 -4.08
CA ALA A 136 19.31 -14.49 -5.13
C ALA A 136 19.12 -15.87 -5.79
N GLU A 137 20.23 -16.60 -6.00
CA GLU A 137 20.22 -17.94 -6.59
C GLU A 137 19.56 -18.98 -5.67
N ASP A 138 19.79 -18.87 -4.36
CA ASP A 138 19.15 -19.75 -3.36
C ASP A 138 17.63 -19.50 -3.30
N ILE A 139 17.20 -18.24 -3.45
CA ILE A 139 15.77 -17.86 -3.46
C ILE A 139 15.06 -18.46 -4.68
N ASP A 140 15.70 -18.43 -5.85
CA ASP A 140 15.14 -19.03 -7.07
C ASP A 140 15.02 -20.55 -6.93
N GLN A 141 16.04 -21.23 -6.40
CA GLN A 141 15.97 -22.67 -6.13
C GLN A 141 14.89 -23.04 -5.11
N ILE A 142 14.73 -22.25 -4.05
CA ILE A 142 13.65 -22.43 -3.07
C ILE A 142 12.28 -22.23 -3.73
N GLY A 143 12.16 -21.23 -4.61
CA GLY A 143 10.95 -20.96 -5.39
C GLY A 143 10.56 -22.15 -6.27
N ASP A 144 11.52 -22.68 -7.05
CA ASP A 144 11.33 -23.85 -7.89
C ASP A 144 10.94 -25.09 -7.07
N GLY A 145 11.59 -25.29 -5.93
CA GLY A 145 11.26 -26.36 -4.98
C GLY A 145 9.85 -26.24 -4.41
N ALA A 146 9.42 -25.03 -4.05
CA ALA A 146 8.07 -24.77 -3.55
C ALA A 146 7.01 -25.03 -4.63
N VAL A 147 7.26 -24.62 -5.88
CA VAL A 147 6.36 -24.91 -7.01
C VAL A 147 6.29 -26.41 -7.28
N ALA A 148 7.42 -27.12 -7.20
CA ALA A 148 7.45 -28.58 -7.34
C ALA A 148 6.61 -29.27 -6.24
N LEU A 149 6.74 -28.84 -4.98
CA LEU A 149 5.95 -29.36 -3.86
C LEU A 149 4.45 -29.08 -4.02
N LEU A 150 4.08 -27.88 -4.49
CA LEU A 150 2.68 -27.56 -4.81
C LEU A 150 2.17 -28.42 -5.96
N GLY A 151 2.99 -28.67 -6.99
CA GLY A 151 2.68 -29.58 -8.09
C GLY A 151 2.48 -31.02 -7.61
N LEU A 152 3.29 -31.50 -6.67
CA LEU A 152 3.11 -32.81 -6.03
C LEU A 152 1.82 -32.84 -5.20
N THR A 153 1.55 -31.79 -4.42
CA THR A 153 0.32 -31.68 -3.62
C THR A 153 -0.91 -31.74 -4.51
N LYS A 154 -0.88 -31.06 -5.67
CA LYS A 154 -1.93 -31.12 -6.68
C LYS A 154 -2.12 -32.55 -7.22
N LYS A 155 -1.03 -33.22 -7.61
CA LYS A 155 -1.06 -34.61 -8.11
C LYS A 155 -1.56 -35.62 -7.08
N LEU A 156 -1.24 -35.41 -5.81
CA LEU A 156 -1.74 -36.22 -4.70
C LEU A 156 -3.22 -35.95 -4.41
N SER A 157 -3.70 -34.74 -4.74
CA SER A 157 -5.11 -34.34 -4.64
C SER A 157 -5.95 -34.78 -5.85
N ASP A 158 -5.36 -35.41 -6.87
CA ASP A 158 -6.10 -35.96 -7.99
C ASP A 158 -6.96 -37.15 -7.53
N ALA A 159 -8.16 -37.29 -8.12
CA ALA A 159 -9.16 -38.28 -7.70
C ALA A 159 -8.61 -39.72 -7.62
N GLN A 160 -7.75 -40.10 -8.56
CA GLN A 160 -7.12 -41.43 -8.60
C GLN A 160 -6.12 -41.64 -7.45
N SER A 161 -5.36 -40.60 -7.09
CA SER A 161 -4.39 -40.63 -5.98
C SER A 161 -5.11 -40.70 -4.63
N ILE A 162 -6.18 -39.92 -4.46
CA ILE A 162 -7.04 -39.97 -3.27
C ILE A 162 -7.66 -41.36 -3.12
N GLU A 163 -8.27 -41.91 -4.17
CA GLU A 163 -8.88 -43.25 -4.14
C GLU A 163 -7.87 -44.35 -3.78
N PHE A 164 -6.65 -44.27 -4.32
CA PHE A 164 -5.57 -45.19 -3.98
C PHE A 164 -5.15 -45.06 -2.50
N LEU A 165 -4.99 -43.83 -2.00
CA LEU A 165 -4.63 -43.56 -0.61
C LEU A 165 -5.73 -44.01 0.36
N GLU A 166 -7.00 -43.80 0.04
CA GLU A 166 -8.14 -44.28 0.83
C GLU A 166 -8.21 -45.81 0.87
N LYS A 167 -7.94 -46.48 -0.25
CA LYS A 167 -7.86 -47.95 -0.29
C LYS A 167 -6.73 -48.46 0.60
N LEU A 168 -5.56 -47.81 0.58
CA LEU A 168 -4.43 -48.17 1.42
C LEU A 168 -4.69 -47.88 2.91
N SER A 169 -5.32 -46.75 3.25
CA SER A 169 -5.62 -46.38 4.64
C SER A 169 -6.65 -47.29 5.30
N ASN A 170 -7.51 -47.94 4.49
CA ASN A 170 -8.53 -48.88 4.97
C ASN A 170 -8.00 -50.32 5.12
N LEU A 171 -6.81 -50.66 4.59
CA LEU A 171 -6.22 -51.99 4.70
C LEU A 171 -5.99 -52.44 6.16
N PRO A 172 -5.44 -51.62 7.08
CA PRO A 172 -5.24 -52.03 8.47
C PRO A 172 -6.54 -52.32 9.21
N SER A 173 -7.65 -51.67 8.83
CA SER A 173 -8.97 -51.91 9.42
C SER A 173 -9.61 -53.22 8.94
N GLN A 174 -9.15 -53.75 7.81
CA GLN A 174 -9.65 -54.98 7.20
C GLN A 174 -8.74 -56.19 7.46
N ILE A 175 -7.52 -55.95 7.96
CA ILE A 175 -6.53 -56.98 8.26
C ILE A 175 -6.23 -56.93 9.75
N ASP A 176 -6.63 -57.99 10.47
CA ASP A 176 -6.25 -58.15 11.87
C ASP A 176 -4.78 -58.60 11.96
N LEU A 177 -3.88 -57.62 11.86
CA LEU A 177 -2.43 -57.82 11.89
C LEU A 177 -1.95 -58.40 13.23
N ALA A 178 -2.74 -58.25 14.30
CA ALA A 178 -2.42 -58.78 15.63
C ALA A 178 -2.65 -60.30 15.75
N SER A 179 -3.48 -60.89 14.88
CA SER A 179 -3.80 -62.32 14.88
C SER A 179 -3.18 -63.10 13.71
N ALA A 180 -2.28 -62.46 12.95
CA ALA A 180 -1.59 -63.06 11.82
C ALA A 180 -0.74 -64.28 12.26
N LYS A 181 -1.21 -65.49 11.93
CA LYS A 181 -0.51 -66.74 12.26
C LYS A 181 0.73 -66.90 11.37
N PRO A 182 1.88 -67.32 11.95
CA PRO A 182 3.06 -67.64 11.15
C PRO A 182 2.75 -68.81 10.20
N VAL A 183 2.96 -68.60 8.91
CA VAL A 183 2.79 -69.62 7.87
C VAL A 183 4.13 -70.33 7.65
N GLY A 184 4.15 -71.65 7.81
CA GLY A 184 5.35 -72.46 7.52
C GLY A 184 5.70 -72.49 6.02
N PRO A 185 6.87 -72.98 5.61
CA PRO A 185 7.35 -72.95 4.22
C PRO A 185 6.40 -73.62 3.20
N ILE A 186 5.71 -74.71 3.58
CA ILE A 186 4.66 -75.33 2.75
C ILE A 186 3.37 -74.49 2.76
N GLY A 187 3.04 -73.88 3.91
CA GLY A 187 1.91 -72.98 4.05
C GLY A 187 2.08 -71.68 3.26
N MET A 188 3.31 -71.17 3.09
CA MET A 188 3.61 -70.05 2.21
C MET A 188 3.37 -70.40 0.73
N LEU A 189 3.78 -71.59 0.28
CA LEU A 189 3.48 -72.07 -1.07
C LEU A 189 1.97 -72.19 -1.31
N GLY A 190 1.23 -72.69 -0.32
CA GLY A 190 -0.24 -72.73 -0.35
C GLY A 190 -0.88 -71.34 -0.32
N ALA A 191 -0.39 -70.44 0.52
CA ALA A 191 -0.91 -69.07 0.66
C ALA A 191 -0.70 -68.24 -0.62
N LEU A 192 0.44 -68.42 -1.32
CA LEU A 192 0.72 -67.82 -2.62
C LEU A 192 -0.09 -68.44 -3.76
N SER A 193 -0.77 -69.58 -3.53
CA SER A 193 -1.62 -70.22 -4.52
C SER A 193 -3.05 -69.66 -4.58
N SER A 194 -3.45 -68.86 -3.58
CA SER A 194 -4.77 -68.22 -3.56
C SER A 194 -4.93 -67.20 -4.70
N LYS A 195 -6.18 -66.99 -5.13
CA LYS A 195 -6.49 -66.10 -6.24
C LYS A 195 -6.13 -64.65 -5.88
N GLU A 196 -6.35 -64.27 -4.63
CA GLU A 196 -6.09 -62.96 -4.05
C GLU A 196 -4.57 -62.70 -3.96
N ALA A 197 -3.78 -63.67 -3.50
CA ALA A 197 -2.32 -63.53 -3.45
C ALA A 197 -1.70 -63.43 -4.85
N ARG A 198 -2.21 -64.20 -5.82
CA ARG A 198 -1.79 -64.10 -7.23
C ARG A 198 -2.17 -62.77 -7.85
N GLN A 199 -3.35 -62.23 -7.56
CA GLN A 199 -3.75 -60.89 -7.99
C GLN A 199 -2.87 -59.81 -7.36
N GLY A 200 -2.58 -59.89 -6.06
CA GLY A 200 -1.67 -58.94 -5.38
C GLY A 200 -0.26 -58.95 -5.97
N LEU A 201 0.30 -60.15 -6.22
CA LEU A 201 1.58 -60.29 -6.93
C LEU A 201 1.54 -59.75 -8.36
N GLY A 202 0.44 -59.95 -9.07
CA GLY A 202 0.23 -59.38 -10.41
C GLY A 202 0.23 -57.85 -10.39
N VAL A 203 -0.45 -57.22 -9.44
CA VAL A 203 -0.44 -55.76 -9.24
C VAL A 203 0.98 -55.29 -8.91
N LEU A 204 1.69 -55.97 -8.01
CA LEU A 204 3.09 -55.65 -7.69
C LEU A 204 4.02 -55.77 -8.91
N MET A 205 3.82 -56.78 -9.75
CA MET A 205 4.57 -56.93 -11.00
C MET A 205 4.28 -55.81 -11.99
N GLU A 206 3.03 -55.40 -12.15
CA GLU A 206 2.66 -54.26 -13.00
C GLU A 206 3.22 -52.93 -12.47
N LEU A 207 3.18 -52.70 -11.15
CA LEU A 207 3.83 -51.56 -10.51
C LEU A 207 5.36 -51.59 -10.74
N THR A 208 5.98 -52.76 -10.64
CA THR A 208 7.42 -52.94 -10.89
C THR A 208 7.77 -52.68 -12.36
N LYS A 209 6.95 -53.15 -13.31
CA LYS A 209 7.10 -52.86 -14.74
C LYS A 209 6.95 -51.37 -15.04
N ALA A 210 5.95 -50.72 -14.43
CA ALA A 210 5.73 -49.28 -14.57
C ALA A 210 6.92 -48.48 -14.01
N MET A 211 7.49 -48.89 -12.87
CA MET A 211 8.73 -48.27 -12.36
C MET A 211 9.92 -48.51 -13.29
N GLY A 212 10.03 -49.70 -13.88
CA GLY A 212 11.07 -50.03 -14.85
C GLY A 212 10.95 -49.24 -16.16
N SER A 213 9.73 -48.98 -16.63
CA SER A 213 9.50 -48.18 -17.85
C SER A 213 9.78 -46.69 -17.64
N LEU A 214 9.55 -46.16 -16.44
CA LEU A 214 9.92 -44.79 -16.08
C LEU A 214 11.44 -44.56 -16.12
N ASN A 215 12.25 -45.55 -15.76
CA ASN A 215 13.72 -45.47 -15.85
C ASN A 215 14.23 -45.63 -17.30
N ASN A 216 13.52 -46.38 -18.15
CA ASN A 216 13.87 -46.57 -19.57
C ASN A 216 13.39 -45.42 -20.48
N GLY A 217 12.49 -44.55 -20.02
CA GLY A 217 11.95 -43.41 -20.77
C GLY A 217 12.96 -42.27 -21.02
N GLY A 218 14.14 -42.30 -20.40
CA GLY A 218 15.17 -41.26 -20.54
C GLY A 218 16.00 -41.30 -21.82
N ARG A 219 15.78 -42.26 -22.75
CA ARG A 219 16.66 -42.43 -23.92
C ARG A 219 15.99 -42.54 -25.29
N SER A 220 14.69 -42.25 -25.41
CA SER A 220 14.00 -42.28 -26.71
C SER A 220 13.13 -41.05 -26.94
N SER A 221 13.78 -39.89 -27.12
CA SER A 221 13.18 -38.70 -27.71
C SER A 221 14.30 -37.76 -28.17
N LYS A 222 14.94 -38.11 -29.28
CA LYS A 222 15.79 -37.19 -30.05
C LYS A 222 15.73 -37.58 -31.52
N SER A 223 14.66 -37.17 -32.18
CA SER A 223 14.61 -36.79 -33.60
C SER A 223 13.15 -36.66 -34.02
N ASP A 224 12.61 -35.46 -33.90
CA ASP A 224 11.78 -34.85 -34.95
C ASP A 224 11.42 -33.43 -34.50
N GLN A 225 12.30 -32.49 -34.84
CA GLN A 225 11.92 -31.09 -34.97
C GLN A 225 11.47 -30.89 -36.42
N PRO A 226 10.23 -30.47 -36.69
CA PRO A 226 9.90 -29.87 -37.97
C PRO A 226 10.51 -28.47 -38.02
N GLU A 227 11.24 -28.21 -39.10
CA GLU A 227 11.72 -26.88 -39.51
C GLU A 227 10.57 -25.87 -39.46
N ILE A 228 10.77 -24.79 -38.72
CA ILE A 228 9.98 -23.57 -38.87
C ILE A 228 10.58 -22.82 -40.05
N ILE A 229 9.84 -22.81 -41.15
CA ILE A 229 10.14 -22.03 -42.36
C ILE A 229 9.97 -20.54 -42.03
N ALA A 230 10.93 -19.77 -42.53
CA ALA A 230 11.09 -18.32 -42.42
C ALA A 230 9.88 -17.49 -42.89
#